data_AF-K3X5I3-F1
#
_entry.id   AF-K3X5I3-F1
#
_cell.length_a   1.000
_cell.length_b   1.000
_cell.length_c   1.000
_cell.angle_alpha   90.00
_cell.angle_beta   90.00
_cell.angle_gamma   90.00
#
_symmetry.space_group_name_H-M   'P 1'
#
loop_
_entity.id
_entity.type
_entity.pdbx_description
1 polymer ?
#
loop_
_entity_poly.entity_id
_entity_poly.type
_entity_poly.pdbx_seq_one_letter_code
_entity_poly.pdbx_strand_id
1 'polypeptide(L)'
;MYWIWYFNNIQALQQQKHSSTIDKLIEAVETSFEELTLCKLNNVFLSLQAAMDDCILYNGGNDYRLRYLSKAKLEREGRLPCSISVSSDVMPLLSEREGPFMF
;
A
#
# COMPACT_ATOMS: atom_id res chain seq x y z
N MET A 1 2.48 3.23 4.08
CA MET A 1 3.69 4.05 4.34
C MET A 1 4.96 3.60 3.61
N TYR A 2 4.97 2.46 2.88
CA TYR A 2 6.12 2.04 2.06
C TYR A 2 6.09 2.58 0.63
N TRP A 3 4.91 2.73 0.03
CA TRP A 3 4.72 3.34 -1.29
C TRP A 3 5.12 4.82 -1.33
N ILE A 4 4.77 5.57 -0.29
CA ILE A 4 5.17 6.99 -0.15
C ILE A 4 6.70 7.08 -0.01
N TRP A 5 7.32 6.15 0.73
CA TRP A 5 8.79 6.10 0.84
C TRP A 5 9.44 5.78 -0.50
N TYR A 6 8.92 4.81 -1.26
CA TYR A 6 9.44 4.44 -2.58
C TYR A 6 9.39 5.60 -3.57
N PHE A 7 8.24 6.27 -3.69
CA PHE A 7 8.12 7.44 -4.56
C PHE A 7 8.91 8.64 -4.06
N ASN A 8 9.00 8.87 -2.75
CA ASN A 8 9.87 9.91 -2.20
C ASN A 8 11.35 9.61 -2.50
N ASN A 9 11.76 8.35 -2.51
CA ASN A 9 13.12 7.97 -2.87
C ASN A 9 13.39 8.23 -4.35
N ILE A 10 12.48 7.84 -5.24
CA ILE A 10 12.55 8.17 -6.67
C ILE A 10 12.56 9.69 -6.89
N GLN A 11 11.73 10.44 -6.16
CA GLN A 11 11.63 11.88 -6.28
C GLN A 11 12.87 12.59 -5.72
N ALA A 12 13.45 12.11 -4.62
CA ALA A 12 14.72 12.59 -4.08
C ALA A 12 15.88 12.33 -5.07
N LEU A 13 15.90 11.15 -5.69
CA LEU A 13 16.84 10.82 -6.76
C LEU A 13 16.66 11.73 -7.98
N GLN A 14 15.42 12.05 -8.36
CA GLN A 14 15.12 13.03 -9.42
C GLN A 14 15.50 14.47 -9.04
N GLN A 15 15.41 14.87 -7.78
CA GLN A 15 15.87 16.18 -7.34
C GLN A 15 17.41 16.28 -7.32
N GLN A 16 18.10 15.17 -7.09
CA GLN A 16 19.54 15.03 -7.34
C GLN A 16 19.90 14.90 -8.83
N LYS A 17 18.94 14.62 -9.73
CA LYS A 17 19.20 14.48 -11.18
C LYS A 17 19.59 15.77 -11.89
N HIS A 18 19.43 16.95 -11.28
CA HIS A 18 20.06 18.14 -11.86
C HIS A 18 21.60 18.00 -11.91
N SER A 19 22.19 16.98 -11.27
CA SER A 19 23.61 16.67 -11.25
C SER A 19 24.02 15.19 -11.52
N SER A 20 23.10 14.25 -11.87
CA SER A 20 23.48 12.84 -12.08
C SER A 20 22.71 12.10 -13.20
N THR A 21 23.46 11.33 -14.00
CA THR A 21 23.10 10.67 -15.27
C THR A 21 21.96 9.63 -15.17
N ILE A 22 21.25 9.37 -16.28
CA ILE A 22 20.17 8.37 -16.40
C ILE A 22 20.59 6.99 -15.89
N ASP A 23 21.84 6.58 -16.09
CA ASP A 23 22.35 5.27 -15.67
C ASP A 23 22.23 5.05 -14.15
N LYS A 24 22.46 6.09 -13.35
CA LYS A 24 22.28 6.02 -11.88
C LYS A 24 20.83 5.86 -11.46
N LEU A 25 19.87 6.35 -12.27
CA LEU A 25 18.46 6.09 -12.01
C LEU A 25 18.13 4.63 -12.27
N ILE A 26 18.64 4.06 -13.36
CA ILE A 26 18.41 2.66 -13.72
C ILE A 26 18.98 1.77 -12.62
N GLU A 27 20.23 2.01 -12.21
CA GLU A 27 20.91 1.28 -11.14
C GLU A 27 20.16 1.36 -9.80
N ALA A 28 19.66 2.55 -9.43
CA ALA A 28 18.88 2.72 -8.20
C ALA A 28 17.54 1.99 -8.23
N VAL A 29 16.86 1.98 -9.39
CA VAL A 29 15.60 1.24 -9.58
C VAL A 29 15.86 -0.27 -9.52
N GLU A 30 16.89 -0.76 -10.22
CA GLU A 30 17.29 -2.17 -10.19
C GLU A 30 17.66 -2.63 -8.78
N THR A 31 18.48 -1.85 -8.07
CA THR A 31 18.85 -2.15 -6.66
C THR A 31 17.61 -2.20 -5.77
N SER A 32 16.69 -1.24 -5.91
CA SER A 32 15.47 -1.22 -5.12
C SER A 32 14.53 -2.39 -5.42
N PHE A 33 14.56 -2.89 -6.65
CA PHE A 33 13.80 -4.07 -7.08
C PHE A 33 14.42 -5.36 -6.54
N GLU A 34 15.75 -5.48 -6.56
CA GLU A 34 16.47 -6.61 -5.95
C GLU A 34 16.28 -6.67 -4.43
N GLU A 35 16.25 -5.52 -3.76
CA GLU A 35 15.96 -5.42 -2.33
C GLU A 35 14.49 -5.75 -1.99
N LEU A 36 13.61 -5.86 -2.98
CA LEU A 36 12.17 -6.06 -2.83
C LEU A 36 11.88 -7.55 -2.58
N THR A 37 12.02 -7.98 -1.32
CA THR A 37 11.72 -9.35 -0.93
C THR A 37 10.21 -9.66 -1.01
N LEU A 38 9.85 -10.93 -1.19
CA LEU A 38 8.45 -11.40 -1.16
C LEU A 38 7.71 -10.93 0.09
N CYS A 39 8.42 -10.80 1.22
CA CYS A 39 7.84 -10.31 2.44
C CYS A 39 7.54 -8.80 2.43
N LYS A 40 8.44 -7.98 1.86
CA LYS A 40 8.18 -6.55 1.60
C LYS A 40 6.99 -6.37 0.64
N LEU A 41 6.89 -7.23 -0.39
CA LEU A 41 5.78 -7.23 -1.32
C LEU A 41 4.45 -7.58 -0.63
N ASN A 42 4.42 -8.63 0.20
CA ASN A 42 3.23 -8.98 0.98
C ASN A 42 2.83 -7.84 1.93
N ASN A 43 3.80 -7.22 2.59
CA ASN A 43 3.57 -6.05 3.45
C ASN A 43 2.94 -4.87 2.71
N VAL A 44 3.34 -4.66 1.45
CA VAL A 44 2.74 -3.65 0.56
C VAL A 44 1.31 -4.03 0.19
N PHE A 45 1.08 -5.28 -0.23
CA PHE A 45 -0.23 -5.79 -0.63
C PHE A 45 -1.26 -5.69 0.51
N LEU A 46 -0.88 -6.10 1.73
CA LEU A 46 -1.72 -5.98 2.92
C LEU A 46 -2.04 -4.52 3.27
N SER A 47 -1.09 -3.60 3.03
CA SER A 47 -1.35 -2.18 3.23
C SER A 47 -2.37 -1.62 2.24
N LEU A 48 -2.37 -2.13 1.01
CA LEU A 48 -3.35 -1.75 -0.01
C LEU A 48 -4.75 -2.27 0.35
N GLN A 49 -4.85 -3.54 0.75
CA GLN A 49 -6.13 -4.13 1.15
C GLN A 49 -6.76 -3.38 2.33
N ALA A 50 -5.97 -2.99 3.33
CA ALA A 50 -6.47 -2.15 4.42
C ALA A 50 -6.91 -0.76 3.97
N ALA A 51 -6.21 -0.15 3.00
CA ALA A 51 -6.63 1.14 2.43
C ALA A 51 -7.97 1.03 1.71
N MET A 52 -8.21 -0.08 1.00
CA MET A 52 -9.47 -0.33 0.31
C MET A 52 -10.62 -0.51 1.32
N ASP A 53 -10.41 -1.30 2.37
CA ASP A 53 -11.41 -1.54 3.42
C ASP A 53 -11.73 -0.22 4.17
N ASP A 54 -10.71 0.60 4.46
CA ASP A 54 -10.89 1.94 5.06
C ASP A 54 -11.60 2.90 4.10
N CYS A 55 -11.23 2.93 2.82
CA CYS A 55 -11.90 3.78 1.82
C CYS A 55 -13.39 3.49 1.73
N ILE A 56 -13.78 2.21 1.73
CA ILE A 56 -15.20 1.82 1.69
C ILE A 56 -15.93 2.24 2.98
N LEU A 57 -15.29 2.07 4.13
CA LEU A 57 -15.85 2.47 5.43
C LEU A 57 -16.12 3.99 5.49
N TYR A 58 -15.26 4.79 4.86
CA TYR A 58 -15.41 6.25 4.77
C TYR A 58 -16.17 6.71 3.51
N ASN A 59 -17.01 5.83 2.95
CA ASN A 59 -17.87 6.11 1.80
C ASN A 59 -17.13 6.60 0.54
N GLY A 60 -15.85 6.26 0.37
CA GLY A 60 -15.00 6.72 -0.71
C GLY A 60 -14.24 8.03 -0.44
N GLY A 61 -14.31 8.56 0.78
CA GLY A 61 -13.48 9.68 1.22
C GLY A 61 -12.00 9.32 1.32
N ASN A 62 -11.11 10.31 1.29
CA ASN A 62 -9.64 10.13 1.40
C ASN A 62 -9.08 10.55 2.77
N ASP A 63 -9.94 10.94 3.71
CA ASP A 63 -9.59 11.42 5.04
C ASP A 63 -9.48 10.29 6.09
N TYR A 64 -9.52 9.04 5.64
CA TYR A 64 -9.36 7.88 6.50
C TYR A 64 -7.91 7.72 6.99
N ARG A 65 -7.77 7.35 8.27
CA ARG A 65 -6.47 6.93 8.83
C ARG A 65 -6.29 5.45 8.56
N LEU A 66 -5.27 5.13 7.76
CA LEU A 66 -4.91 3.74 7.47
C LEU A 66 -4.69 2.96 8.77
N ARG A 67 -5.44 1.88 8.97
CA ARG A 67 -5.30 1.03 10.16
C ARG A 67 -3.89 0.44 10.29
N TYR A 68 -3.32 0.51 11.49
CA TYR A 68 -1.99 -0.03 11.77
C TYR A 68 -2.04 -1.54 12.01
N LEU A 69 -1.69 -2.32 10.99
CA LEU A 69 -1.75 -3.79 11.01
C LEU A 69 -0.62 -4.49 11.80
N SER A 70 0.27 -3.74 12.46
CA SER A 70 1.42 -4.31 13.21
C SER A 70 2.22 -5.37 12.42
N LYS A 71 2.34 -5.19 11.10
CA LYS A 71 2.86 -6.19 10.17
C LYS A 71 4.25 -6.73 10.55
N ALA A 72 5.15 -5.86 11.00
CA ALA A 72 6.49 -6.25 11.45
C ALA A 72 6.46 -7.20 12.67
N LYS A 73 5.47 -7.06 13.56
CA LYS A 73 5.27 -7.98 14.69
C LYS A 73 4.71 -9.32 14.21
N LEU A 74 3.69 -9.29 13.34
CA LEU A 74 3.09 -10.49 12.77
C LEU A 74 4.09 -11.30 11.94
N GLU A 75 4.96 -10.62 11.19
CA GLU A 75 6.03 -11.23 10.41
C GLU A 75 7.06 -11.93 11.31
N ARG A 76 7.48 -11.30 12.41
CA ARG A 76 8.39 -11.91 13.40
C ARG A 76 7.79 -13.15 14.05
N GLU A 77 6.48 -13.17 14.25
CA GLU A 77 5.74 -14.31 14.80
C GLU A 77 5.41 -15.38 13.75
N GLY A 78 5.73 -15.16 12.45
CA GLY A 78 5.38 -16.07 11.36
C GLY A 78 3.88 -16.14 11.07
N ARG A 79 3.11 -15.14 11.52
CA ARG A 79 1.64 -15.08 11.47
C ARG A 79 1.13 -13.99 10.53
N LEU A 80 1.99 -13.43 9.69
CA LEU A 80 1.60 -12.41 8.73
C LEU A 80 0.65 -13.05 7.69
N PRO A 81 -0.61 -12.61 7.59
CA PRO A 81 -1.53 -13.17 6.61
C PRO A 81 -1.08 -12.83 5.19
N CYS A 82 -1.50 -13.63 4.21
CA CYS A 82 -1.29 -13.31 2.79
C CYS A 82 -2.41 -12.42 2.21
N SER A 83 -3.54 -12.34 2.90
CA SER A 83 -4.69 -11.51 2.52
C SER A 83 -5.47 -11.09 3.78
N ILE A 84 -5.99 -9.87 3.79
CA ILE A 84 -6.89 -9.37 4.84
C ILE A 84 -8.33 -9.67 4.42
N SER A 85 -9.12 -10.24 5.33
CA SER A 85 -10.56 -10.36 5.16
C SER A 85 -11.22 -8.98 5.32
N VAL A 86 -12.19 -8.67 4.45
CA VAL A 86 -13.02 -7.47 4.53
C VAL A 86 -13.67 -7.38 5.91
N SER A 87 -13.69 -6.19 6.52
CA SER A 87 -14.31 -6.01 7.84
C SER A 87 -15.80 -6.33 7.80
N SER A 88 -16.33 -6.89 8.88
CA SER A 88 -17.77 -7.11 9.04
C SER A 88 -18.59 -5.83 8.90
N ASP A 89 -17.97 -4.67 9.18
CA ASP A 89 -18.62 -3.35 9.09
C ASP A 89 -18.72 -2.85 7.65
N VAL A 90 -17.91 -3.39 6.74
CA VAL A 90 -17.90 -3.02 5.31
C VAL A 90 -18.91 -3.84 4.51
N MET A 91 -19.21 -5.07 4.92
CA MET A 91 -20.16 -5.94 4.21
C MET A 91 -21.58 -5.35 4.08
N PRO A 92 -22.17 -4.73 5.12
CA PRO A 92 -23.46 -4.05 5.01
C PRO A 92 -23.42 -2.87 4.03
N LEU A 93 -22.36 -2.06 4.06
CA LEU A 93 -22.20 -0.89 3.20
C LEU A 93 -22.08 -1.26 1.73
N LEU A 94 -21.46 -2.40 1.41
CA LEU A 94 -21.41 -2.92 0.04
C LEU A 94 -22.79 -3.41 -0.42
N SER A 95 -23.57 -4.05 0.46
CA SER A 95 -24.92 -4.52 0.12
C SER A 95 -25.92 -3.38 -0.14
N GLU A 96 -25.73 -2.22 0.51
CA GLU A 96 -26.57 -1.02 0.30
C GLU A 96 -26.24 -0.28 -1.02
N ARG A 97 -25.00 -0.41 -1.53
CA ARG A 97 -24.56 0.24 -2.76
C ARG A 97 -24.88 -0.54 -4.04
N GLU A 98 -25.28 -1.80 -3.93
CA GLU A 98 -25.77 -2.65 -5.02
C GLU A 98 -27.28 -2.46 -5.30
N GLY A 99 -27.90 -1.40 -4.76
CA GLY A 99 -29.24 -0.97 -5.18
C GLY A 99 -29.26 -0.55 -6.67
N PRO A 100 -30.38 -0.74 -7.39
CA PRO A 100 -30.41 -0.61 -8.84
C PRO A 100 -30.11 0.84 -9.24
N PHE A 101 -28.93 1.06 -9.81
CA PHE A 101 -28.50 2.23 -10.57
C PHE A 101 -29.17 3.56 -10.20
N MET A 102 -28.50 4.40 -9.40
CA MET A 102 -28.65 5.85 -9.53
C MET A 102 -27.58 6.38 -10.49
N PHE A 103 -27.95 6.50 -11.77
CA PHE A 103 -27.48 7.56 -12.66
C PHE A 103 -28.69 8.44 -12.99
#